data_AF-A0A943LJ28-F1
#
_entry.id   AF-A0A943LJ28-F1
#
_cell.length_a   1.000
_cell.length_b   1.000
_cell.length_c   1.000
_cell.angle_alpha   90.00
_cell.angle_beta   90.00
_cell.angle_gamma   90.00
#
_symmetry.space_group_name_H-M   'P 1'
#
loop_
_entity.id
_entity.type
_entity.pdbx_description
1 polymer ?
#
loop_
_entity_poly.entity_id
_entity_poly.type
_entity_poly.pdbx_seq_one_letter_code
_entity_poly.pdbx_strand_id
1 'polypeptide(L)'
;MIIRNYLPYKSAREYCDRKMAKWMGFFLSEHTTALHSMTENVSVQSLGTSSLLLLISQSFLNDFTVEIFTHNNKSYVGTIYDFFEDKIYFESEGKMIEIKFDNILNINLME
;
A
#
# COMPACT_ATOMS: atom_id res chain seq x y z
N MET A 1 -22.86 -30.68 -14.37
CA MET A 1 -21.97 -31.77 -14.82
C MET A 1 -22.30 -32.08 -16.27
N ILE A 2 -21.38 -31.83 -17.21
CA ILE A 2 -21.64 -32.03 -18.65
C ILE A 2 -21.49 -33.51 -18.97
N ILE A 3 -22.55 -34.15 -19.46
CA ILE A 3 -22.54 -35.58 -19.79
C ILE A 3 -22.10 -35.75 -21.25
N ARG A 4 -20.85 -36.16 -21.44
CA ARG A 4 -20.23 -36.35 -22.76
C ARG A 4 -20.40 -37.79 -23.29
N ASN A 5 -21.63 -38.33 -23.25
CA ASN A 5 -21.87 -39.74 -23.61
C ASN A 5 -21.68 -40.06 -25.11
N TYR A 6 -21.60 -39.03 -25.95
CA TYR A 6 -21.40 -39.15 -27.39
C TYR A 6 -19.94 -39.38 -27.81
N LEU A 7 -18.98 -39.32 -26.88
CA LEU A 7 -17.56 -39.58 -27.17
C LEU A 7 -17.24 -41.09 -27.06
N PRO A 8 -16.50 -41.67 -28.03
CA PRO A 8 -16.29 -43.11 -28.10
C PRO A 8 -15.30 -43.64 -27.04
N TYR A 9 -14.37 -42.81 -26.56
CA TYR A 9 -13.33 -43.23 -25.62
C TYR A 9 -13.59 -42.70 -24.21
N LYS A 10 -13.52 -43.58 -23.20
CA LYS A 10 -13.72 -43.25 -21.78
C LYS A 10 -12.77 -42.13 -21.31
N SER A 11 -11.51 -42.17 -21.74
CA SER A 11 -10.50 -41.17 -21.41
C SER A 11 -10.90 -39.75 -21.84
N ALA A 12 -11.57 -39.59 -23.00
CA ALA A 12 -12.03 -38.29 -23.47
C ALA A 12 -13.30 -37.80 -22.75
N ARG A 13 -14.10 -38.73 -22.22
CA ARG A 13 -15.30 -38.43 -21.43
C ARG A 13 -14.96 -37.93 -20.02
N GLU A 14 -13.90 -38.50 -19.45
CA GLU A 14 -13.39 -38.17 -18.11
C GLU A 14 -12.33 -37.06 -18.11
N TYR A 15 -11.91 -36.61 -19.31
CA TYR A 15 -10.93 -35.53 -19.45
C TYR A 15 -11.52 -34.19 -19.01
N CYS A 16 -11.12 -33.76 -17.81
CA CYS A 16 -11.21 -32.37 -17.39
C CYS A 16 -9.92 -31.65 -17.80
N ASP A 17 -10.06 -30.64 -18.66
CA ASP A 17 -8.92 -29.85 -19.10
C ASP A 17 -8.31 -29.10 -17.90
N ARG A 18 -7.07 -29.45 -17.55
CA ARG A 18 -6.31 -28.75 -16.48
C ARG A 18 -5.82 -27.38 -16.93
N LYS A 19 -6.04 -26.98 -18.20
CA LYS A 19 -5.45 -25.78 -18.79
C LYS A 19 -6.03 -24.46 -18.25
N MET A 20 -7.15 -24.45 -17.54
CA MET A 20 -7.55 -23.24 -16.79
C MET A 20 -6.89 -23.12 -15.41
N ALA A 21 -6.48 -24.23 -14.79
CA ALA A 21 -5.82 -24.19 -13.48
C ALA A 21 -4.41 -23.60 -13.57
N LYS A 22 -3.67 -23.86 -14.66
CA LYS A 22 -2.34 -23.27 -14.86
C LYS A 22 -2.37 -21.78 -15.20
N TRP A 23 -3.40 -21.31 -15.89
CA TRP A 23 -3.50 -19.91 -16.33
C TRP A 23 -3.94 -18.98 -15.18
N MET A 24 -4.77 -19.46 -14.26
CA MET A 24 -5.10 -18.74 -13.02
C MET A 24 -3.88 -18.56 -12.09
N GLY A 25 -2.96 -19.53 -12.06
CA GLY A 25 -1.77 -19.46 -11.20
C GLY A 25 -0.71 -18.46 -11.68
N PHE A 26 -0.50 -18.36 -13.00
CA PHE A 26 0.50 -17.47 -13.58
C PHE A 26 0.12 -15.99 -13.41
N PHE A 27 -1.17 -15.67 -13.54
CA PHE A 27 -1.66 -14.29 -13.36
C PHE A 27 -1.55 -13.83 -11.90
N LEU A 28 -1.80 -14.72 -10.92
CA LEU A 28 -1.61 -14.36 -9.52
C LEU A 28 -0.13 -14.34 -9.10
N SER A 29 0.73 -15.21 -9.64
CA SER A 29 2.13 -15.28 -9.18
C SER A 29 2.98 -14.08 -9.60
N GLU A 30 2.80 -13.52 -10.80
CA GLU A 30 3.59 -12.36 -11.23
C GLU A 30 3.20 -11.08 -10.48
N HIS A 31 1.90 -10.81 -10.32
CA HIS A 31 1.42 -9.61 -9.62
C HIS A 31 1.68 -9.68 -8.10
N THR A 32 1.58 -10.86 -7.49
CA THR A 32 1.93 -11.02 -6.05
C THR A 32 3.42 -10.97 -5.81
N THR A 33 4.26 -11.48 -6.72
CA THR A 33 5.72 -11.38 -6.61
C THR A 33 6.20 -9.94 -6.79
N ALA A 34 5.57 -9.16 -7.69
CA ALA A 34 5.84 -7.73 -7.83
C ALA A 34 5.43 -6.93 -6.59
N LEU A 35 4.27 -7.24 -5.97
CA LEU A 35 3.89 -6.63 -4.68
C LEU A 35 4.86 -7.01 -3.56
N HIS A 36 5.26 -8.28 -3.48
CA HIS A 36 6.18 -8.77 -2.46
C HIS A 36 7.61 -8.20 -2.62
N SER A 37 8.08 -8.00 -3.86
CA SER A 37 9.39 -7.38 -4.13
C SER A 37 9.37 -5.86 -3.92
N MET A 38 8.22 -5.22 -4.04
CA MET A 38 8.02 -3.80 -3.72
C MET A 38 8.05 -3.54 -2.21
N THR A 39 7.56 -4.48 -1.38
CA THR A 39 7.63 -4.38 0.09
C THR A 39 9.05 -4.45 0.65
N GLU A 40 9.98 -5.17 0.00
CA GLU A 40 11.36 -5.30 0.50
C GLU A 40 12.23 -4.07 0.24
N ASN A 41 11.81 -3.18 -0.66
CA ASN A 41 12.60 -2.02 -1.09
C ASN A 41 11.81 -0.72 -0.95
N VAL A 42 11.07 -0.53 0.13
CA VAL A 42 10.63 0.80 0.53
C VAL A 42 11.84 1.55 1.09
N SER A 43 12.83 1.81 0.23
CA SER A 43 13.67 2.98 0.40
C SER A 43 12.69 4.14 0.56
N VAL A 44 12.84 4.92 1.63
CA VAL A 44 12.02 6.10 1.89
C VAL A 44 12.25 7.08 0.74
N GLN A 45 11.55 6.88 -0.37
CA GLN A 45 11.62 7.77 -1.53
C GLN A 45 10.96 9.06 -1.08
N SER A 46 11.67 10.19 -1.22
CA SER A 46 11.09 11.49 -0.97
C SER A 46 9.89 11.64 -1.90
N LEU A 47 8.68 11.71 -1.34
CA LEU A 47 7.51 11.99 -2.17
C LEU A 47 7.66 13.36 -2.82
N GLY A 48 7.16 13.50 -4.04
CA GLY A 48 6.98 14.82 -4.63
C GLY A 48 6.12 15.70 -3.72
N THR A 49 6.38 17.01 -3.71
CA THR A 49 5.70 17.98 -2.83
C THR A 49 4.17 17.93 -2.94
N SER A 50 3.64 17.72 -4.15
CA SER A 50 2.20 17.56 -4.39
C SER A 50 1.62 16.29 -3.76
N SER A 51 2.36 15.19 -3.83
CA SER A 51 1.92 13.88 -3.31
C SER A 51 1.92 13.89 -1.78
N LEU A 52 2.94 14.52 -1.19
CA LEU A 52 3.04 14.74 0.25
C LEU A 52 1.85 15.57 0.78
N LEU A 53 1.55 16.69 0.13
CA LEU A 53 0.42 17.54 0.50
C LEU A 53 -0.92 16.81 0.43
N LEU A 54 -1.12 15.99 -0.61
CA LEU A 54 -2.31 15.17 -0.76
C LEU A 54 -2.44 14.16 0.37
N LEU A 55 -1.36 13.45 0.74
CA LEU A 55 -1.37 12.52 1.87
C LEU A 55 -1.70 13.23 3.18
N ILE A 56 -1.07 14.38 3.45
CA ILE A 56 -1.36 15.19 4.65
C ILE A 56 -2.84 15.58 4.69
N SER A 57 -3.38 16.06 3.56
CA SER A 57 -4.78 16.45 3.46
C SER A 57 -5.72 15.27 3.72
N GLN A 58 -5.41 14.10 3.16
CA GLN A 58 -6.18 12.87 3.38
C GLN A 58 -6.11 12.42 4.83
N SER A 59 -4.92 12.41 5.43
CA SER A 59 -4.72 12.02 6.82
C SER A 59 -5.42 12.96 7.79
N PHE A 60 -5.39 14.27 7.52
CA PHE A 60 -6.10 15.28 8.30
C PHE A 60 -7.63 15.14 8.19
N LEU A 61 -8.17 14.96 6.98
CA LEU A 61 -9.63 14.85 6.79
C LEU A 61 -10.24 13.57 7.38
N ASN A 62 -9.44 12.51 7.52
CA ASN A 62 -9.90 11.21 7.98
C ASN A 62 -9.40 10.85 9.39
N ASP A 63 -8.71 11.76 10.08
CA ASP A 63 -8.08 11.53 11.38
C ASP A 63 -7.21 10.26 11.43
N PHE A 64 -6.46 9.99 10.35
CA PHE A 64 -5.62 8.79 10.29
C PHE A 64 -4.38 8.92 11.18
N THR A 65 -4.04 7.82 11.84
CA THR A 65 -2.72 7.65 12.44
C THR A 65 -1.68 7.51 11.34
N VAL A 66 -0.72 8.43 11.34
CA VAL A 66 0.38 8.44 10.37
C VAL A 66 1.72 8.35 11.07
N GLU A 67 2.69 7.79 10.36
CA GLU A 67 4.09 7.79 10.72
C GLU A 67 4.85 8.78 9.82
N ILE A 68 5.39 9.84 10.43
CA ILE A 68 6.12 10.89 9.73
C ILE A 68 7.63 10.65 9.89
N PHE A 69 8.30 10.44 8.76
CA PHE A 69 9.75 10.32 8.69
C PHE A 69 10.39 11.68 8.45
N THR A 70 11.28 12.10 9.35
CA THR A 70 12.00 13.36 9.27
C THR A 70 13.41 13.14 8.72
N HIS A 71 14.01 14.14 8.05
CA HIS A 71 15.44 14.10 7.63
C HIS A 71 16.43 13.79 8.76
N ASN A 72 16.05 14.02 10.02
CA ASN A 72 16.86 13.72 11.21
C ASN A 72 16.84 12.24 11.65
N ASN A 73 16.36 11.31 10.81
CA ASN A 73 16.15 9.89 11.18
C ASN A 73 15.24 9.69 12.40
N LYS A 74 14.37 10.67 12.69
CA LYS A 74 13.34 10.54 13.71
C LYS A 74 12.02 10.22 13.03
N SER A 75 11.32 9.24 13.58
CA SER A 75 9.96 8.89 13.22
C SER A 75 9.02 9.36 14.31
N TYR A 76 7.89 9.96 13.91
CA TYR A 76 6.82 10.38 14.81
C TYR A 76 5.54 9.67 14.40
N VAL A 77 4.88 8.99 15.35
CA VAL A 77 3.61 8.29 15.14
C VAL A 77 2.51 9.02 15.89
N GLY A 78 1.36 9.24 15.24
CA GLY A 78 0.31 10.10 15.78
C GLY A 78 -0.64 10.62 14.71
N THR A 79 -1.41 11.65 15.05
CA THR A 79 -2.42 12.26 14.18
C THR A 79 -2.06 13.69 13.81
N ILE A 80 -2.48 14.12 12.62
CA ILE A 80 -2.29 15.50 12.17
C ILE A 80 -3.43 16.35 12.76
N TYR A 81 -3.10 17.30 13.62
CA TYR A 81 -4.08 18.17 14.27
C TYR A 81 -4.45 19.38 13.41
N ASP A 82 -3.45 20.02 12.79
CA ASP A 82 -3.65 21.15 11.89
C ASP A 82 -2.38 21.36 11.06
N PHE A 83 -2.47 22.12 9.98
CA PHE A 83 -1.32 22.57 9.20
C PHE A 83 -1.51 24.04 8.81
N PHE A 84 -0.48 24.85 9.07
CA PHE A 84 -0.52 26.28 8.80
C PHE A 84 0.77 26.73 8.13
N GLU A 85 0.61 27.46 7.03
CA GLU A 85 1.71 27.90 6.17
C GLU A 85 2.63 26.74 5.77
N ASP A 86 3.84 26.70 6.33
CA ASP A 86 4.90 25.75 6.04
C ASP A 86 5.21 24.84 7.25
N LYS A 87 4.22 24.69 8.14
CA LYS A 87 4.31 23.87 9.35
C LYS A 87 3.09 22.97 9.53
N ILE A 88 3.33 21.81 10.12
CA ILE A 88 2.32 20.85 10.53
C ILE A 88 2.36 20.72 12.05
N TYR A 89 1.18 20.74 12.65
CA TYR A 89 0.96 20.43 14.05
C TYR A 89 0.54 18.97 14.17
N PHE A 90 1.36 18.21 14.87
CA PHE A 90 1.21 16.77 15.00
C PHE A 90 1.02 16.40 16.46
N GLU A 91 0.00 15.61 16.77
CA GLU A 91 -0.22 15.08 18.11
C GLU A 91 0.35 13.66 18.22
N SER A 92 1.37 13.50 19.06
CA SER A 92 2.02 12.22 19.32
C SER A 92 2.11 11.97 20.82
N GLU A 93 1.55 10.86 21.30
CA GLU A 93 1.53 10.48 22.73
C GLU A 93 1.07 11.61 23.67
N GLY A 94 0.08 12.41 23.23
CA GLY A 94 -0.46 13.54 24.00
C GLY A 94 0.46 14.77 24.06
N LYS A 95 1.50 14.84 23.23
CA LYS A 95 2.33 16.01 23.02
C LYS A 95 2.09 16.57 21.63
N MET A 96 1.94 17.89 21.55
CA MET A 96 1.87 18.61 20.29
C MET A 96 3.29 18.91 19.81
N ILE A 97 3.62 18.46 18.62
CA ILE A 97 4.91 18.60 17.97
C ILE A 97 4.71 19.46 16.73
N GLU A 98 5.55 20.49 16.55
CA GLU A 98 5.61 21.24 15.30
C GLU A 98 6.68 20.66 14.37
N ILE A 99 6.32 20.42 13.11
CA ILE A 99 7.21 19.90 12.07
C ILE A 99 7.09 20.78 10.84
N LYS A 100 8.22 21.27 10.30
CA LYS A 100 8.23 22.01 9.03
C LYS A 100 8.07 21.05 7.85
N PHE A 101 7.36 21.46 6.80
CA PHE A 101 7.19 20.64 5.59
C PHE A 101 8.54 20.27 4.94
N ASP A 102 9.48 21.21 4.87
CA ASP A 102 10.85 20.98 4.36
C ASP A 102 11.60 19.86 5.08
N ASN A 103 11.22 19.54 6.32
CA ASN A 103 11.90 18.52 7.11
C ASN A 103 11.25 17.14 6.98
N ILE A 104 10.12 17.04 6.28
CA ILE A 104 9.37 15.80 6.09
C ILE A 104 9.89 15.07 4.85
N LEU A 105 10.35 13.85 5.07
CA LEU A 105 10.89 12.99 4.01
C LEU A 105 9.80 12.11 3.43
N ASN A 106 8.95 11.54 4.30
CA ASN A 106 7.86 10.66 3.91
C ASN A 106 6.81 10.58 5.03
N ILE A 107 5.58 10.24 4.67
CA ILE A 107 4.46 10.01 5.57
C ILE A 107 3.84 8.67 5.18
N ASN A 108 3.76 7.76 6.13
CA ASN A 108 3.14 6.46 5.95
C ASN A 108 1.82 6.41 6.72
N LEU A 109 0.75 5.88 6.12
CA LEU A 109 -0.47 5.60 6.87
C LEU A 109 -0.25 4.31 7.68
N MET A 110 -0.57 4.37 8.96
CA MET A 110 -0.76 3.16 9.76
C MET A 110 -2.22 2.72 9.61
N GLU A 111 -2.41 1.48 9.16
CA GLU A 111 -3.72 0.83 8.99
C GLU A 111 -4.22 0.21 10.31
#